data_AF-A0A8J3XU84-F1
#
_entry.id   AF-A0A8J3XU84-F1
#
_cell.length_a   1.000
_cell.length_b   1.000
_cell.length_c   1.000
_cell.angle_alpha   90.00
_cell.angle_beta   90.00
_cell.angle_gamma   90.00
#
_symmetry.space_group_name_H-M   'P 1'
#
loop_
_entity.id
_entity.type
_entity.pdbx_description
1 polymer ?
#
loop_
_entity_poly.entity_id
_entity_poly.type
_entity_poly.pdbx_seq_one_letter_code
_entity_poly.pdbx_strand_id
1 'polypeptide(L)'
;MFGLTIELVVLVLAALLTVAALVVVLAAVRTGARPSTSLGWRSPGLPPPISADLQNRVRALIAEGRKTQAIKVVREETGIGPREGKNVVDAIAAGQPIPGVTPTPSDLASRVRELKAAGRTQQAVLLVRDETGMGQVEAEAFINAL
;
A
#
# COMPACT_ATOMS: atom_id res chain seq x y z
N MET A 1 -44.05 -35.37 -28.05
CA MET A 1 -43.43 -35.90 -26.83
C MET A 1 -41.99 -35.43 -26.59
N PHE A 2 -41.18 -35.10 -27.61
CA PHE A 2 -39.76 -34.73 -27.45
C PHE A 2 -39.47 -33.33 -26.86
N GLY A 3 -40.40 -32.36 -26.97
CA GLY A 3 -40.18 -31.00 -26.43
C GLY A 3 -40.20 -30.95 -24.89
N LEU A 4 -41.09 -31.73 -24.26
CA LEU A 4 -41.26 -31.77 -22.80
C LEU A 4 -40.03 -32.34 -22.09
N THR A 5 -39.36 -33.32 -22.69
CA THR A 5 -38.13 -33.91 -22.15
C THR A 5 -36.94 -32.96 -22.26
N ILE A 6 -36.86 -32.15 -23.32
CA ILE A 6 -35.77 -31.18 -23.52
C ILE A 6 -35.91 -30.02 -22.52
N GLU A 7 -37.11 -29.46 -22.35
CA GLU A 7 -37.35 -28.41 -21.35
C GLU A 7 -37.02 -28.90 -19.93
N LEU A 8 -37.44 -30.10 -19.58
CA LEU A 8 -37.17 -30.67 -18.26
C LEU A 8 -35.67 -30.87 -18.02
N VAL A 9 -34.93 -31.32 -19.04
CA VAL A 9 -33.45 -31.46 -18.95
C VAL A 9 -32.76 -30.11 -18.80
N VAL A 10 -33.21 -29.08 -19.53
CA VAL A 10 -32.66 -27.71 -19.43
C VAL A 10 -32.91 -27.12 -18.04
N LEU A 11 -34.12 -27.29 -17.50
CA LEU A 11 -34.46 -26.81 -16.16
C LEU A 11 -33.65 -27.51 -15.06
N VAL A 12 -33.45 -28.83 -15.17
CA VAL A 12 -32.61 -29.59 -14.22
C VAL A 12 -31.15 -29.15 -14.29
N LEU A 13 -30.60 -28.94 -15.49
CA LEU A 13 -29.23 -28.42 -15.65
C LEU A 13 -29.07 -27.01 -15.09
N ALA A 14 -30.02 -26.12 -15.34
CA ALA A 14 -30.01 -24.76 -14.77
C ALA A 14 -30.09 -24.77 -13.24
N ALA A 15 -30.92 -25.64 -12.66
CA ALA A 15 -31.02 -25.81 -11.21
C ALA A 15 -29.72 -26.36 -10.61
N LEU A 16 -29.08 -27.34 -11.27
CA LEU A 16 -27.78 -27.87 -10.82
C LEU A 16 -26.67 -26.82 -10.89
N LEU A 17 -26.64 -25.99 -11.93
CA LEU A 17 -25.64 -24.92 -12.07
C LEU A 17 -25.82 -23.83 -11.00
N THR A 18 -27.06 -23.46 -10.68
CA THR A 18 -27.34 -22.46 -9.64
C THR A 18 -26.98 -22.98 -8.25
N VAL A 19 -27.29 -24.24 -7.94
CA VAL A 19 -26.90 -24.88 -6.68
C VAL A 19 -25.37 -25.02 -6.58
N ALA A 20 -24.71 -25.45 -7.65
CA ALA A 20 -23.25 -25.53 -7.69
C ALA A 20 -22.59 -24.16 -7.48
N ALA A 21 -23.09 -23.12 -8.15
CA ALA A 21 -22.62 -21.76 -7.96
C ALA A 21 -22.84 -21.27 -6.52
N LEU A 22 -24.02 -21.54 -5.95
CA LEU A 22 -24.34 -21.18 -4.57
C LEU A 22 -23.43 -21.91 -3.57
N VAL A 23 -23.14 -23.19 -3.79
CA VAL A 23 -22.23 -23.99 -2.97
C VAL A 23 -20.79 -23.47 -3.09
N VAL A 24 -20.33 -23.10 -4.28
CA VAL A 24 -19.00 -22.49 -4.49
C VAL A 24 -18.90 -21.14 -3.76
N VAL A 25 -19.94 -20.31 -3.84
CA VAL A 25 -20.00 -19.03 -3.12
C VAL A 25 -20.04 -19.24 -1.60
N LEU A 26 -20.86 -20.17 -1.10
CA LEU A 26 -20.93 -20.51 0.33
C LEU A 26 -19.62 -21.12 0.85
N ALA A 27 -18.97 -21.97 0.05
CA ALA A 27 -17.66 -22.53 0.36
C ALA A 27 -16.62 -21.41 0.43
N ALA A 28 -16.58 -20.50 -0.56
CA ALA A 28 -15.66 -19.36 -0.57
C ALA A 28 -15.85 -18.41 0.62
N VAL A 29 -17.10 -18.23 1.08
CA VAL A 29 -17.41 -17.39 2.26
C VAL A 29 -17.04 -18.10 3.57
N ARG A 30 -17.17 -19.42 3.66
CA ARG A 30 -16.81 -20.19 4.87
C ARG A 30 -15.32 -20.50 4.99
N THR A 31 -14.59 -20.60 3.89
CA THR A 31 -13.13 -20.81 3.89
C THR A 31 -12.33 -19.52 4.05
N GLY A 32 -12.96 -18.43 4.50
CA GLY A 32 -12.29 -17.22 5.00
C GLY A 32 -11.50 -17.43 6.30
N ALA A 33 -11.06 -18.66 6.59
CA ALA A 33 -10.06 -18.96 7.60
C ALA A 33 -8.73 -18.36 7.13
N ARG A 34 -8.49 -17.11 7.54
CA ARG A 34 -7.23 -16.39 7.34
C ARG A 34 -6.11 -17.22 8.00
N PRO A 35 -5.16 -17.81 7.26
CA PRO A 35 -3.97 -18.36 7.89
C PRO A 35 -3.17 -17.17 8.42
N SER A 36 -3.41 -16.87 9.70
CA SER A 36 -2.68 -15.89 10.48
C SER A 36 -1.51 -16.63 11.11
N THR A 37 -0.58 -17.10 10.26
CA THR A 37 0.65 -17.76 10.70
C THR A 37 1.80 -17.26 9.85
N SER A 38 2.38 -16.16 10.30
CA SER A 38 3.83 -16.03 10.33
C SER A 38 4.16 -15.10 11.51
N LEU A 39 4.37 -15.73 12.67
CA LEU A 39 5.27 -15.18 13.67
C LEU A 39 6.68 -15.25 13.07
N GLY A 40 7.24 -14.11 12.72
CA GLY A 40 8.64 -13.98 12.36
C GLY A 40 8.90 -12.59 11.81
N TRP A 41 9.90 -11.89 12.36
CA TRP A 41 10.35 -10.53 12.00
C TRP A 41 9.47 -9.42 12.62
N ARG A 42 9.65 -9.02 13.89
CA ARG A 42 10.78 -8.23 14.45
C ARG A 42 11.27 -7.11 13.52
N SER A 43 10.54 -6.00 13.51
CA SER A 43 11.08 -4.64 13.76
C SER A 43 9.91 -3.64 13.80
N PRO A 44 9.67 -2.94 14.93
CA PRO A 44 8.72 -1.84 14.97
C PRO A 44 9.30 -0.66 14.18
N GLY A 45 8.64 -0.26 13.08
CA GLY A 45 8.73 1.11 12.56
C GLY A 45 9.39 1.34 11.20
N LEU A 46 9.86 0.33 10.47
CA LEU A 46 10.45 0.54 9.13
C LEU A 46 9.71 -0.29 8.07
N PRO A 47 8.94 0.32 7.14
CA PRO A 47 8.45 -0.40 5.99
C PRO A 47 9.68 -0.83 5.15
N PRO A 48 9.72 -2.09 4.69
CA PRO A 48 10.84 -2.56 3.87
C PRO A 48 10.95 -1.71 2.60
N PRO A 49 12.17 -1.49 2.08
CA PRO A 49 12.39 -0.70 0.88
C PRO A 49 11.64 -1.35 -0.30
N ILE A 50 10.55 -0.72 -0.72
CA ILE A 50 9.77 -1.14 -1.89
C ILE A 50 10.55 -0.73 -3.13
N SER A 51 11.01 -1.71 -3.90
CA SER A 51 11.73 -1.47 -5.16
C SER A 51 10.89 -0.61 -6.13
N ALA A 52 11.57 0.20 -6.95
CA ALA A 52 10.89 1.04 -7.94
C ALA A 52 10.02 0.23 -8.91
N ASP A 53 10.47 -0.97 -9.27
CA ASP A 53 9.72 -1.93 -10.09
C ASP A 53 8.41 -2.37 -9.42
N LEU A 54 8.44 -2.63 -8.12
CA LEU A 54 7.26 -3.00 -7.34
C LEU A 54 6.29 -1.83 -7.25
N GLN A 55 6.78 -0.60 -7.05
CA GLN A 55 5.93 0.59 -7.07
C GLN A 55 5.23 0.78 -8.42
N ASN A 56 5.95 0.60 -9.54
CA ASN A 56 5.38 0.73 -10.88
C ASN A 56 4.31 -0.34 -11.14
N ARG A 57 4.56 -1.60 -10.74
CA ARG A 57 3.56 -2.68 -10.82
C ARG A 57 2.31 -2.38 -9.99
N VAL A 58 2.51 -1.88 -8.77
CA VAL A 58 1.41 -1.49 -7.88
C VAL A 58 0.60 -0.35 -8.49
N ARG A 59 1.24 0.67 -9.07
CA ARG A 59 0.58 1.77 -9.77
C ARG A 59 -0.24 1.29 -10.97
N ALA A 60 0.30 0.38 -11.78
CA ALA A 60 -0.44 -0.23 -12.89
C ALA A 60 -1.70 -0.96 -12.40
N LEU A 61 -1.56 -1.78 -11.36
CA LEU A 61 -2.68 -2.51 -10.74
C LEU A 61 -3.73 -1.57 -10.14
N ILE A 62 -3.33 -0.43 -9.58
CA ILE A 62 -4.26 0.60 -9.08
C ILE A 62 -4.99 1.26 -10.25
N ALA A 63 -4.29 1.62 -11.33
CA ALA A 63 -4.88 2.24 -12.52
C ALA A 63 -5.91 1.32 -13.21
N GLU A 64 -5.70 0.01 -13.16
CA GLU A 64 -6.63 -1.01 -13.64
C GLU A 64 -7.84 -1.26 -12.69
N GLY A 65 -7.93 -0.53 -11.57
CA GLY A 65 -8.97 -0.74 -10.55
C GLY A 65 -8.77 -1.98 -9.67
N ARG A 66 -7.62 -2.66 -9.77
CA ARG A 66 -7.30 -3.92 -9.10
C ARG A 66 -6.57 -3.70 -7.76
N LYS A 67 -7.09 -2.80 -6.92
CA LYS A 67 -6.50 -2.46 -5.60
C LYS A 67 -6.23 -3.67 -4.71
N THR A 68 -7.13 -4.66 -4.68
CA THR A 68 -6.95 -5.87 -3.87
C THR A 68 -5.75 -6.70 -4.34
N GLN A 69 -5.50 -6.76 -5.66
CA GLN A 69 -4.33 -7.44 -6.22
C GLN A 69 -3.05 -6.66 -5.92
N ALA A 70 -3.08 -5.33 -6.01
CA ALA A 70 -1.95 -4.50 -5.60
C ALA A 70 -1.54 -4.77 -4.14
N ILE A 71 -2.51 -4.87 -3.22
CA ILE A 71 -2.24 -5.18 -1.80
C ILE A 71 -1.63 -6.57 -1.67
N LYS A 72 -2.11 -7.54 -2.46
CA LYS A 72 -1.58 -8.90 -2.45
C LYS A 72 -0.12 -8.93 -2.91
N VAL A 73 0.20 -8.28 -4.04
CA VAL A 73 1.58 -8.22 -4.58
C VAL A 73 2.53 -7.55 -3.60
N VAL A 74 2.12 -6.43 -2.97
CA VAL A 74 2.93 -5.79 -1.93
C VAL A 74 3.19 -6.76 -0.77
N ARG A 75 2.17 -7.46 -0.29
CA ARG A 75 2.32 -8.40 0.83
C ARG A 75 3.19 -9.61 0.51
N GLU A 76 3.13 -10.11 -0.71
CA GLU A 76 3.93 -11.26 -1.15
C GLU A 76 5.42 -10.90 -1.24
N GLU A 77 5.72 -9.70 -1.73
CA GLU A 77 7.10 -9.22 -1.90
C GLU A 77 7.72 -8.71 -0.59
N THR A 78 6.91 -8.13 0.31
CA THR A 78 7.41 -7.47 1.53
C THR A 78 7.14 -8.25 2.81
N GLY A 79 6.28 -9.26 2.77
CA GLY A 79 5.86 -10.04 3.95
C GLY A 79 4.99 -9.26 4.94
N ILE A 80 4.57 -8.03 4.63
CA ILE A 80 3.86 -7.16 5.57
C ILE A 80 2.41 -7.60 5.84
N GLY A 81 1.89 -7.17 6.98
CA GLY A 81 0.53 -7.49 7.40
C GLY A 81 -0.51 -6.96 6.41
N PRO A 82 -1.72 -7.55 6.36
CA PRO A 82 -2.78 -7.10 5.46
C PRO A 82 -3.22 -5.65 5.68
N ARG A 83 -3.07 -5.14 6.90
CA ARG A 83 -3.32 -3.72 7.23
C ARG A 83 -2.23 -2.81 6.66
N GLU A 84 -0.96 -3.17 6.81
CA GLU A 84 0.17 -2.40 6.26
C GLU A 84 0.19 -2.43 4.73
N GLY A 85 -0.10 -3.58 4.11
CA GLY A 85 -0.22 -3.71 2.66
C GLY A 85 -1.26 -2.76 2.08
N LYS A 86 -2.39 -2.58 2.77
CA LYS A 86 -3.38 -1.58 2.38
C LYS A 86 -2.80 -0.16 2.49
N ASN A 87 -2.17 0.18 3.61
CA ASN A 87 -1.59 1.51 3.83
C ASN A 87 -0.53 1.85 2.77
N VAL A 88 0.32 0.89 2.40
CA VAL A 88 1.33 1.05 1.35
C VAL A 88 0.68 1.31 -0.01
N VAL A 89 -0.33 0.52 -0.38
CA VAL A 89 -1.04 0.70 -1.66
C VAL A 89 -1.80 2.01 -1.70
N ASP A 90 -2.43 2.41 -0.59
CA ASP A 90 -3.12 3.69 -0.50
C ASP A 90 -2.14 4.88 -0.54
N ALA A 91 -0.94 4.76 0.05
CA ALA A 91 0.12 5.76 -0.08
C ALA A 91 0.61 5.89 -1.53
N ILE A 92 0.86 4.76 -2.21
CA ILE A 92 1.27 4.73 -3.63
C ILE A 92 0.16 5.30 -4.53
N ALA A 93 -1.11 4.99 -4.24
CA ALA A 93 -2.27 5.50 -4.98
C ALA A 93 -2.46 7.01 -4.81
N ALA A 94 -2.19 7.53 -3.61
CA ALA A 94 -2.31 8.95 -3.30
C ALA A 94 -1.11 9.79 -3.77
N GLY A 95 -0.07 9.15 -4.33
CA GLY A 95 1.21 9.82 -4.60
C GLY A 95 1.85 10.39 -3.33
N GLN A 96 1.42 9.90 -2.16
CA GLN A 96 1.84 10.40 -0.86
C GLN A 96 3.09 9.64 -0.41
N PRO A 97 4.01 10.30 0.32
CA PRO A 97 5.12 9.62 0.97
C PRO A 97 4.58 8.52 1.89
N ILE A 98 5.15 7.32 1.81
CA ILE A 98 4.72 6.17 2.60
C ILE A 98 4.96 6.49 4.09
N PRO A 99 3.93 6.53 4.95
CA PRO A 99 4.11 6.79 6.38
C PRO A 99 4.93 5.64 7.00
N GLY A 100 6.08 5.96 7.57
CA GLY A 100 7.05 4.98 8.10
C GLY A 100 8.40 5.00 7.39
N VAL A 101 8.50 5.65 6.22
CA VAL A 101 9.79 6.16 5.76
C VAL A 101 10.12 7.31 6.70
N THR A 102 11.10 7.14 7.58
CA THR A 102 11.75 8.28 8.24
C THR A 102 12.03 9.29 7.14
N PRO A 103 11.61 10.57 7.27
CA PRO A 103 11.90 11.57 6.25
C PRO A 103 13.41 11.50 6.04
N THR A 104 13.79 10.99 4.88
CA THR A 104 15.19 10.76 4.61
C THR A 104 15.87 12.13 4.66
N PRO A 105 17.15 12.23 5.04
CA PRO A 105 17.85 13.52 5.01
C PRO A 105 17.71 14.23 3.66
N SER A 106 17.47 13.50 2.56
CA SER A 106 17.11 14.04 1.24
C SER A 106 15.75 14.73 1.19
N ASP A 107 14.72 14.25 1.90
CA ASP A 107 13.42 14.91 1.99
C ASP A 107 13.49 16.17 2.84
N LEU A 108 14.19 16.12 3.98
CA LEU A 108 14.44 17.30 4.80
C LEU A 108 15.25 18.33 4.01
N ALA A 109 16.34 17.91 3.36
CA ALA A 109 17.16 18.78 2.52
C ALA A 109 16.38 19.39 1.36
N SER A 110 15.51 18.62 0.71
CA SER A 110 14.68 19.14 -0.39
C SER A 110 13.73 20.24 0.11
N ARG A 111 13.02 20.00 1.22
CA ARG A 111 12.15 21.00 1.86
C ARG A 111 12.92 22.24 2.31
N VAL A 112 14.13 22.05 2.85
CA VAL A 112 15.00 23.14 3.28
C VAL A 112 15.49 23.99 2.10
N ARG A 113 15.90 23.37 0.98
CA ARG A 113 16.27 24.11 -0.24
C ARG A 113 15.10 24.89 -0.81
N GLU A 114 13.91 24.30 -0.81
CA GLU A 114 12.71 24.95 -1.33
C GLU A 114 12.33 26.17 -0.48
N LEU A 115 12.38 26.05 0.85
CA LEU A 115 12.19 27.17 1.77
C LEU A 115 13.28 28.25 1.62
N LYS A 116 14.53 27.87 1.41
CA LYS A 116 15.66 28.78 1.13
C LYS A 116 15.46 29.53 -0.19
N ALA A 117 15.07 28.82 -1.26
CA ALA A 117 14.76 29.41 -2.56
C ALA A 117 13.57 30.38 -2.51
N ALA A 118 12.59 30.10 -1.65
CA ALA A 118 11.45 30.97 -1.38
C ALA A 118 11.77 32.16 -0.44
N GLY A 119 13.02 32.30 0.03
CA GLY A 119 13.43 33.35 0.98
C GLY A 119 12.91 33.16 2.40
N ARG A 120 12.36 31.98 2.73
CA ARG A 120 11.74 31.65 4.02
C ARG A 120 12.75 30.99 4.96
N THR A 121 13.90 31.60 5.13
CA THR A 121 15.05 31.04 5.87
C THR A 121 14.72 30.74 7.34
N GLN A 122 13.92 31.59 7.98
CA GLN A 122 13.46 31.38 9.36
C GLN A 122 12.60 30.11 9.52
N GLN A 123 11.73 29.83 8.55
CA GLN A 123 10.94 28.60 8.55
C GLN A 123 11.80 27.37 8.28
N ALA A 124 12.83 27.48 7.44
CA ALA A 124 13.79 26.40 7.21
C ALA A 124 14.57 26.06 8.50
N VAL A 125 15.01 27.07 9.25
CA VAL A 125 15.69 26.88 10.55
C VAL A 125 14.77 26.17 11.54
N LEU A 126 13.53 26.64 11.69
CA LEU A 126 12.57 26.01 12.61
C LEU A 126 12.28 24.55 12.23
N LEU A 127 12.09 24.26 10.95
CA LEU A 127 11.85 22.91 10.44
C LEU A 127 13.02 21.97 10.79
N VAL A 128 14.27 22.40 10.55
CA VAL A 128 15.46 21.60 10.88
C VAL A 128 15.55 21.34 12.38
N ARG A 129 15.29 22.35 13.21
CA ARG A 129 15.33 22.21 14.67
C ARG A 129 14.26 21.25 15.19
N ASP A 130 13.04 21.32 14.65
CA ASP A 130 11.92 20.47 15.06
C ASP A 130 12.18 18.99 14.73
N GLU A 131 12.71 18.72 13.54
CA GLU A 131 12.93 17.37 13.04
C GLU A 131 14.23 16.72 13.54
N THR A 132 15.28 17.52 13.83
CA THR A 132 16.62 17.00 14.19
C THR A 132 17.03 17.28 15.63
N GLY A 133 16.38 18.24 16.31
CA GLY A 133 16.78 18.72 17.63
C GLY A 133 18.02 19.63 17.62
N MET A 134 18.56 20.00 16.46
CA MET A 134 19.74 20.87 16.33
C MET A 134 19.54 22.24 17.00
N GLY A 135 20.64 22.83 17.48
CA GLY A 135 20.67 24.22 17.93
C GLY A 135 20.49 25.20 16.77
N GLN A 136 20.17 26.47 17.06
CA GLN A 136 19.95 27.47 16.01
C GLN A 136 21.19 27.68 15.12
N VAL A 137 22.38 27.77 15.72
CA VAL A 137 23.65 27.94 14.99
C VAL A 137 23.95 26.73 14.10
N GLU A 138 23.69 25.52 14.60
CA GLU A 138 23.88 24.28 13.82
C GLU A 138 22.88 24.16 12.66
N ALA A 139 21.63 24.52 12.90
CA ALA A 139 20.59 24.51 11.87
C ALA A 139 20.89 25.53 10.76
N GLU A 140 21.36 26.73 11.11
CA GLU A 140 21.79 27.73 10.12
C GLU A 140 23.02 27.25 9.31
N ALA A 141 23.98 26.61 9.97
CA ALA A 141 25.12 26.00 9.29
C ALA A 141 24.70 24.90 8.31
N PHE A 142 23.76 24.05 8.70
CA PHE A 142 23.18 23.02 7.83
C PHE A 142 22.51 23.63 6.59
N ILE A 143 21.72 24.70 6.76
CA ILE A 143 21.04 25.39 5.66
C ILE A 143 22.03 26.09 4.72
N ASN A 144 23.11 26.65 5.26
CA ASN A 144 24.15 27.30 4.45
C ASN A 144 24.97 26.30 3.64
N ALA A 145 25.15 25.08 4.14
CA ALA A 145 25.82 23.99 3.43
C ALA A 145 24.98 23.39 2.28
N LEU A 146 23.70 23.75 2.18
CA LEU A 146 22.70 23.15 1.31
C LEU A 146 22.35 23.96 0.06
#